data_AF-A0A4Y9ZPE1-F1
#
_entry.id   AF-A0A4Y9ZPE1-F1
#
_cell.length_a   1.000
_cell.length_b   1.000
_cell.length_c   1.000
_cell.angle_alpha   90.00
_cell.angle_beta   90.00
_cell.angle_gamma   90.00
#
_symmetry.space_group_name_H-M   'P 1'
#
loop_
_entity.id
_entity.type
_entity.pdbx_description
1 polymer ?
#
loop_
_entity_poly.entity_id
_entity_poly.type
_entity_poly.pdbx_seq_one_letter_code
_entity_poly.pdbx_strand_id
1 'polypeptide(L)'
;MTKGYDIRTAEGWNSTMDEFESIIGLKYLRAMHLNDSMTDLGSKTERHENLGLGTMSLQTFAHIMSDPRTQNIPLVLETPAYGSDAVWEAEIAALHMLATDPDQAAVITKGTSMVKAAVKASSRPGKKKAATKTKKGKKVAASEDEDEDEDEDGSDEG
;
A
#
# COMPACT_ATOMS: atom_id res chain seq x y z
N MET A 1 -10.30 7.96 10.96
CA MET A 1 -11.15 9.17 11.20
C MET A 1 -12.65 8.85 11.44
N THR A 2 -13.03 7.66 11.90
CA THR A 2 -14.44 7.19 11.97
C THR A 2 -15.18 7.50 13.28
N LYS A 3 -14.56 8.28 14.17
CA LYS A 3 -15.12 8.71 15.47
C LYS A 3 -15.41 10.21 15.56
N GLY A 4 -15.17 11.00 14.52
CA GLY A 4 -15.16 12.46 14.65
C GLY A 4 -15.44 13.18 13.34
N TYR A 5 -15.78 14.46 13.51
CA TYR A 5 -15.88 15.55 12.54
C TYR A 5 -16.04 15.18 11.06
N ASP A 6 -17.17 15.59 10.48
CA ASP A 6 -17.37 15.51 9.04
C ASP A 6 -16.57 16.58 8.31
N ILE A 7 -15.34 16.26 7.91
CA ILE A 7 -14.44 17.17 7.21
C ILE A 7 -14.53 17.07 5.67
N ARG A 8 -15.54 16.37 5.13
CA ARG A 8 -15.66 16.14 3.68
C ARG A 8 -16.01 17.41 2.91
N THR A 9 -16.65 18.36 3.59
CA THR A 9 -16.99 19.67 3.05
C THR A 9 -16.04 20.72 3.59
N ALA A 10 -15.86 21.81 2.83
CA ALA A 10 -15.05 22.94 3.28
C ALA A 10 -15.61 23.56 4.57
N GLU A 11 -16.95 23.62 4.70
CA GLU A 11 -17.62 24.08 5.92
C GLU A 11 -17.30 23.19 7.12
N GLY A 12 -17.40 21.87 6.95
CA GLY A 12 -17.10 20.90 8.00
C GLY A 12 -15.64 20.92 8.42
N TRP A 13 -14.72 21.04 7.47
CA TRP A 13 -13.30 21.24 7.73
C TRP A 13 -13.03 22.53 8.53
N ASN A 14 -13.59 23.66 8.10
CA ASN A 14 -13.40 24.94 8.78
C ASN A 14 -13.96 24.92 10.20
N SER A 15 -15.19 24.40 10.38
CA SER A 15 -15.81 24.25 11.70
C SER A 15 -14.95 23.40 12.63
N THR A 16 -14.37 22.31 12.12
CA THR A 16 -13.46 21.44 12.89
C THR A 16 -12.20 22.17 13.35
N MET A 17 -11.59 22.95 12.45
CA MET A 17 -10.37 23.69 12.75
C MET A 17 -10.63 24.86 13.72
N ASP A 18 -11.78 25.51 13.60
CA ASP A 18 -12.20 26.60 14.50
C ASP A 18 -12.52 26.05 15.90
N GLU A 19 -13.17 24.89 15.98
CA GLU A 19 -13.40 24.20 17.26
C GLU A 19 -12.07 23.79 17.90
N PHE A 20 -11.13 23.23 17.12
CA PHE A 20 -9.79 22.87 17.61
C PHE A 20 -9.04 24.09 18.15
N GLU A 21 -9.06 25.23 17.44
CA GLU A 21 -8.47 26.48 17.92
C GLU A 21 -9.10 26.92 19.25
N SER A 22 -10.43 26.86 19.36
CA SER A 22 -11.13 27.34 20.55
C SER A 22 -10.90 26.49 21.81
N ILE A 23 -10.75 25.17 21.66
CA ILE A 23 -10.64 24.23 22.77
C ILE A 23 -9.17 23.95 23.12
N ILE A 24 -8.32 23.78 22.11
CA ILE A 24 -6.92 23.34 22.26
C ILE A 24 -5.96 24.45 21.86
N GLY A 25 -6.16 25.06 20.69
CA GLY A 25 -5.27 26.03 20.06
C GLY A 25 -4.35 25.40 19.01
N LEU A 26 -4.35 25.94 17.80
CA LEU A 26 -3.57 25.47 16.63
C LEU A 26 -2.07 25.49 16.86
N LYS A 27 -1.57 26.31 17.80
CA LYS A 27 -0.17 26.28 18.23
C LYS A 27 0.28 24.91 18.77
N TYR A 28 -0.66 24.05 19.18
CA TYR A 28 -0.39 22.68 19.62
C TYR A 28 -0.64 21.62 18.55
N LEU A 29 -1.15 21.99 17.37
CA LEU A 29 -1.21 21.09 16.23
C LEU A 29 0.22 20.89 15.71
N ARG A 30 0.76 19.69 15.91
CA ARG A 30 2.17 19.38 15.57
C ARG A 30 2.34 18.42 14.40
N ALA A 31 1.34 17.63 14.07
CA ALA A 31 1.32 16.70 12.95
C ALA A 31 -0.12 16.30 12.63
N MET A 32 -0.35 15.75 11.44
CA MET A 32 -1.62 15.13 11.07
C MET A 32 -1.38 13.77 10.42
N HIS A 33 -2.27 12.81 10.71
CA HIS A 33 -2.34 11.56 9.97
C HIS A 33 -3.40 11.69 8.89
N LEU A 34 -3.06 11.37 7.64
CA LEU A 34 -3.95 11.46 6.50
C LEU A 34 -4.34 10.05 6.07
N ASN A 35 -5.55 9.63 6.47
CA ASN A 35 -6.07 8.30 6.20
C ASN A 35 -7.50 8.44 5.68
N ASP A 36 -7.81 7.80 4.54
CA ASP A 36 -9.20 7.60 4.14
C ASP A 36 -9.83 6.50 5.01
N SER A 37 -11.14 6.34 4.94
CA SER A 37 -11.89 5.39 5.75
C SER A 37 -12.61 4.35 4.88
N MET A 38 -12.48 3.08 5.24
CA MET A 38 -13.30 2.01 4.65
C MET A 38 -14.76 2.02 5.13
N THR A 39 -15.07 2.79 6.17
CA THR A 39 -16.40 2.77 6.83
C THR A 39 -17.01 4.15 6.92
N ASP A 40 -18.33 4.19 7.08
CA ASP A 40 -19.06 5.45 7.22
C ASP A 40 -18.72 6.20 8.51
N LEU A 41 -19.01 7.50 8.49
CA LEU A 41 -18.84 8.39 9.63
C LEU A 41 -19.60 7.85 10.85
N GLY A 42 -18.93 7.79 12.00
CA GLY A 42 -19.54 7.34 13.26
C GLY A 42 -19.57 5.82 13.47
N SER A 43 -18.98 5.02 12.58
CA SER A 43 -18.88 3.55 12.71
C SER A 43 -18.07 3.07 13.93
N LYS A 44 -17.33 3.98 14.58
CA LYS A 44 -16.41 3.72 15.71
C LYS A 44 -15.32 2.68 15.43
N THR A 45 -15.11 2.33 14.15
CA THR A 45 -14.15 1.30 13.73
C THR A 45 -13.03 1.91 12.91
N GLU A 46 -11.78 1.71 13.31
CA GLU A 46 -10.62 2.24 12.61
C GLU A 46 -10.16 1.26 11.51
N ARG A 47 -10.57 1.55 10.28
CA ARG A 47 -10.16 0.81 9.08
C ARG A 47 -9.71 1.81 8.02
N HIS A 48 -8.39 1.97 7.90
CA HIS A 48 -7.79 2.88 6.94
C HIS A 48 -7.97 2.35 5.52
N GLU A 49 -8.28 3.28 4.62
CA GLU A 49 -8.30 3.05 3.18
C GLU A 49 -7.29 3.98 2.51
N ASN A 50 -6.83 3.60 1.32
CA ASN A 50 -6.01 4.46 0.49
C ASN A 50 -6.76 5.72 0.05
N LEU A 51 -6.03 6.81 -0.14
CA LEU A 51 -6.60 8.13 -0.38
C LEU A 51 -7.55 8.17 -1.59
N GLY A 52 -8.80 8.57 -1.36
CA GLY A 52 -9.81 8.70 -2.39
C GLY A 52 -10.48 7.38 -2.80
N LEU A 53 -10.10 6.25 -2.20
CA LEU A 53 -10.73 4.96 -2.44
C LEU A 53 -11.72 4.58 -1.34
N GLY A 54 -11.77 5.34 -0.25
CA GLY A 54 -12.70 5.16 0.86
C GLY A 54 -13.92 6.08 0.80
N THR A 55 -14.58 6.24 1.94
CA THR A 55 -15.81 7.04 2.09
C THR A 55 -15.55 8.55 2.15
N MET A 56 -14.31 8.98 2.33
CA MET A 56 -13.97 10.40 2.44
C MET A 56 -13.74 11.04 1.07
N SER A 57 -13.41 10.26 0.04
CA SER A 57 -13.01 10.74 -1.29
C SER A 57 -11.75 11.62 -1.27
N LEU A 58 -11.11 11.79 -2.43
CA LEU A 58 -9.89 12.60 -2.53
C LEU A 58 -10.16 14.10 -2.29
N GLN A 59 -11.41 14.55 -2.49
CA GLN A 59 -11.82 15.93 -2.24
C GLN A 59 -11.60 16.37 -0.79
N THR A 60 -11.76 15.47 0.18
CA THR A 60 -11.54 15.80 1.59
C THR A 60 -10.11 16.26 1.85
N PHE A 61 -9.15 15.62 1.21
CA PHE A 61 -7.74 15.96 1.37
C PHE A 61 -7.39 17.27 0.65
N ALA A 62 -8.17 17.71 -0.33
CA ALA A 62 -7.99 19.01 -0.97
C ALA A 62 -8.12 20.16 0.04
N HIS A 63 -9.10 20.08 0.96
CA HIS A 63 -9.27 21.08 2.02
C HIS A 63 -8.04 21.14 2.92
N ILE A 64 -7.47 19.99 3.27
CA ILE A 64 -6.28 19.90 4.13
C ILE A 64 -5.04 20.46 3.42
N MET A 65 -4.82 20.06 2.16
CA MET A 65 -3.60 20.41 1.42
C MET A 65 -3.55 21.89 0.99
N SER A 66 -4.72 22.52 0.83
CA SER A 66 -4.84 23.94 0.45
C SER A 66 -4.94 24.89 1.65
N ASP A 67 -5.05 24.37 2.88
CA ASP A 67 -5.19 25.20 4.07
C ASP A 67 -3.84 25.74 4.56
N PRO A 68 -3.69 27.07 4.77
CA PRO A 68 -2.49 27.63 5.37
C PRO A 68 -2.21 27.13 6.80
N ARG A 69 -3.24 26.71 7.55
CA ARG A 69 -3.14 26.25 8.95
C ARG A 69 -2.42 24.90 9.10
N THR A 70 -2.33 24.12 8.02
CA THR A 70 -1.70 22.79 8.00
C THR A 70 -0.31 22.82 7.38
N GLN A 71 0.20 24.00 7.02
CA GLN A 71 1.55 24.16 6.47
C GLN A 71 2.61 24.04 7.57
N ASN A 72 3.79 23.56 7.19
CA ASN A 72 4.96 23.40 8.08
C ASN A 72 4.77 22.41 9.24
N ILE A 73 3.81 21.49 9.13
CA ILE A 73 3.70 20.33 10.03
C ILE A 73 3.83 19.03 9.23
N PRO A 74 4.35 17.94 9.83
CA PRO A 74 4.36 16.64 9.19
C PRO A 74 2.94 16.14 8.90
N LEU A 75 2.72 15.69 7.67
CA LEU A 75 1.53 14.98 7.22
C LEU A 75 1.93 13.52 6.95
N VAL A 76 1.36 12.58 7.69
CA VAL A 76 1.80 11.17 7.73
C VAL A 76 0.72 10.27 7.13
N LEU A 77 1.09 9.40 6.19
CA LEU A 77 0.21 8.36 5.65
C LEU A 77 0.35 7.08 6.47
N GLU A 78 -0.77 6.47 6.87
CA GLU A 78 -0.83 5.16 7.52
C GLU A 78 -1.74 4.19 6.73
N THR A 79 -1.75 4.38 5.41
CA THR A 79 -2.56 3.65 4.44
C THR A 79 -1.90 2.31 4.06
N PRO A 80 -2.68 1.30 3.63
CA PRO A 80 -2.12 0.02 3.19
C PRO A 80 -1.19 0.16 1.97
N ALA A 81 0.05 -0.34 2.08
CA ALA A 81 1.03 -0.34 0.99
C ALA A 81 1.05 -1.66 0.17
N TYR A 82 0.42 -2.72 0.67
CA TYR A 82 0.42 -4.06 0.03
C TYR A 82 1.83 -4.61 -0.30
N GLY A 83 2.84 -4.23 0.48
CA GLY A 83 4.24 -4.64 0.27
C GLY A 83 4.94 -3.92 -0.89
N SER A 84 4.44 -2.75 -1.30
CA SER A 84 5.00 -1.94 -2.39
C SER A 84 4.90 -0.45 -2.07
N ASP A 85 6.04 0.24 -2.10
CA ASP A 85 6.09 1.69 -1.86
C ASP A 85 5.40 2.49 -2.96
N ALA A 86 5.15 1.89 -4.14
CA ALA A 86 4.48 2.52 -5.27
C ALA A 86 3.07 3.05 -4.93
N VAL A 87 2.42 2.49 -3.92
CA VAL A 87 1.12 2.99 -3.44
C VAL A 87 1.31 4.34 -2.75
N TRP A 88 2.26 4.43 -1.81
CA TRP A 88 2.57 5.69 -1.12
C TRP A 88 3.13 6.73 -2.08
N GLU A 89 3.96 6.35 -3.05
CA GLU A 89 4.42 7.26 -4.09
C GLU A 89 3.25 7.90 -4.86
N ALA A 90 2.24 7.10 -5.21
CA ALA A 90 1.05 7.60 -5.90
C ALA A 90 0.19 8.51 -5.01
N GLU A 91 0.03 8.17 -3.72
CA GLU A 91 -0.70 8.99 -2.75
C GLU A 91 -0.01 10.32 -2.47
N ILE A 92 1.31 10.30 -2.26
CA ILE A 92 2.13 11.50 -2.08
C ILE A 92 2.06 12.38 -3.34
N ALA A 93 2.15 11.79 -4.53
CA ALA A 93 1.99 12.54 -5.78
C ALA A 93 0.59 13.18 -5.90
N ALA A 94 -0.47 12.47 -5.50
CA ALA A 94 -1.83 13.02 -5.48
C ALA A 94 -1.95 14.22 -4.52
N LEU A 95 -1.39 14.11 -3.30
CA LEU A 95 -1.38 15.20 -2.32
C LEU A 95 -0.60 16.42 -2.82
N HIS A 96 0.55 16.21 -3.48
CA HIS A 96 1.31 17.30 -4.07
C HIS A 96 0.52 18.03 -5.17
N MET A 97 -0.16 17.28 -6.05
CA MET A 97 -1.01 17.91 -7.06
C MET A 97 -2.11 18.75 -6.42
N LEU A 98 -2.77 18.26 -5.37
CA LEU A 98 -3.81 19.00 -4.64
C LEU A 98 -3.28 20.31 -4.04
N ALA A 99 -2.02 20.33 -3.57
CA ALA A 99 -1.41 21.52 -2.99
C ALA A 99 -1.00 22.58 -4.02
N THR A 100 -0.73 22.20 -5.27
CA THR A 100 -0.08 23.09 -6.26
C THR A 100 -0.95 23.46 -7.45
N ASP A 101 -1.93 22.63 -7.80
CA ASP A 101 -2.70 22.79 -9.03
C ASP A 101 -4.07 23.44 -8.75
N PRO A 102 -4.42 24.58 -9.39
CA PRO A 102 -5.68 25.25 -9.16
C PRO A 102 -6.91 24.49 -9.71
N ASP A 103 -6.75 23.57 -10.67
CA ASP A 103 -7.85 22.76 -11.20
C ASP A 103 -8.10 21.52 -10.31
N GLN A 104 -8.68 21.79 -9.15
CA GLN A 104 -8.96 20.76 -8.14
C GLN A 104 -9.85 19.64 -8.68
N ALA A 105 -10.81 19.93 -9.58
CA ALA A 105 -11.69 18.92 -10.13
C ALA A 105 -10.94 17.90 -11.01
N ALA A 106 -10.05 18.39 -11.87
CA ALA A 106 -9.18 17.53 -12.68
C ALA A 106 -8.21 16.73 -11.80
N VAL A 107 -7.60 17.37 -10.80
CA VAL A 107 -6.66 16.72 -9.87
C VAL A 107 -7.34 15.62 -9.08
N ILE A 108 -8.53 15.86 -8.52
CA ILE A 108 -9.29 14.86 -7.75
C ILE A 108 -9.54 13.61 -8.62
N THR A 109 -9.95 13.81 -9.87
CA THR A 109 -10.22 12.71 -10.81
C THR A 109 -8.94 11.94 -11.15
N LYS A 110 -7.87 12.65 -11.51
CA LYS A 110 -6.59 12.08 -11.90
C LYS A 110 -5.90 11.37 -10.74
N GLY A 111 -5.80 12.04 -9.58
CA GLY A 111 -5.18 11.51 -8.36
C GLY A 111 -5.87 10.24 -7.88
N THR A 112 -7.21 10.24 -7.83
CA THR A 112 -7.98 9.03 -7.46
C THR A 112 -7.68 7.87 -8.41
N SER A 113 -7.59 8.14 -9.71
CA SER A 113 -7.26 7.14 -10.73
C SER A 113 -5.84 6.59 -10.59
N MET A 114 -4.86 7.44 -10.27
CA MET A 114 -3.47 7.06 -10.02
C MET A 114 -3.34 6.16 -8.80
N VAL A 115 -3.92 6.56 -7.66
CA VAL A 115 -3.91 5.76 -6.43
C VAL A 115 -4.58 4.40 -6.68
N LYS A 116 -5.75 4.38 -7.32
CA LYS A 116 -6.45 3.14 -7.69
C LYS A 116 -5.59 2.21 -8.55
N ALA A 117 -4.85 2.75 -9.51
CA ALA A 117 -3.97 1.96 -10.37
C ALA A 117 -2.80 1.36 -9.57
N ALA A 118 -2.17 2.13 -8.70
CA ALA A 118 -1.07 1.68 -7.86
C ALA A 118 -1.50 0.59 -6.86
N VAL A 119 -2.65 0.77 -6.21
CA VAL A 119 -3.25 -0.24 -5.32
C VAL A 119 -3.56 -1.52 -6.08
N LYS A 120 -4.19 -1.43 -7.27
CA LYS A 120 -4.49 -2.60 -8.11
C LYS A 120 -3.23 -3.34 -8.57
N ALA A 121 -2.16 -2.61 -8.90
CA ALA A 121 -0.90 -3.22 -9.28
C ALA A 121 -0.23 -3.95 -8.12
N SER A 122 -0.27 -3.36 -6.92
CA SER A 122 0.43 -3.85 -5.73
C SER A 122 -0.32 -4.97 -4.98
N SER A 123 -1.66 -4.98 -5.04
CA SER A 123 -2.52 -5.98 -4.37
C SER A 123 -2.67 -7.31 -5.11
N ARG A 124 -2.14 -7.46 -6.34
CA ARG A 124 -2.25 -8.73 -7.08
C ARG A 124 -1.42 -9.82 -6.39
N PRO A 125 -1.98 -11.03 -6.17
CA PRO A 125 -1.19 -12.17 -5.73
C PRO A 125 -0.10 -12.42 -6.78
N GLY A 126 1.16 -12.45 -6.34
CA GLY A 126 2.28 -12.79 -7.22
C GLY A 126 1.99 -14.10 -7.93
N LYS A 127 2.08 -14.12 -9.27
CA LYS A 127 2.27 -15.38 -10.00
C LYS A 127 3.50 -16.04 -9.36
N LYS A 128 3.33 -17.16 -8.66
CA LYS A 128 4.46 -18.02 -8.26
C LYS A 128 5.34 -18.18 -9.50
N LYS A 129 6.61 -17.74 -9.43
CA LYS A 129 7.58 -18.02 -10.50
C LYS A 129 7.55 -19.54 -10.71
N ALA A 130 7.12 -19.98 -11.90
CA ALA A 130 7.15 -21.38 -12.25
C ALA A 130 8.60 -21.85 -12.11
N ALA A 131 8.83 -22.87 -11.27
CA ALA A 131 10.13 -23.50 -11.16
C ALA A 131 10.52 -24.05 -12.53
N THR A 132 11.59 -23.52 -13.11
CA THR A 132 12.18 -24.04 -14.34
C THR A 132 12.61 -25.48 -14.07
N LYS A 133 11.86 -26.46 -14.60
CA LYS A 133 12.29 -27.87 -14.61
C LYS A 133 13.49 -28.00 -15.54
N THR A 134 14.69 -28.08 -14.97
CA THR A 134 15.89 -28.50 -15.69
C THR A 134 15.69 -29.94 -16.17
N LYS A 135 15.59 -30.13 -17.48
CA LYS A 135 15.48 -31.43 -18.14
C LYS A 135 16.84 -32.13 -18.03
N LYS A 136 17.01 -33.06 -17.09
CA LYS A 136 18.22 -33.89 -16.96
C LYS A 136 18.27 -34.86 -18.15
N GLY A 137 19.14 -34.59 -19.11
CA GLY A 137 19.44 -35.49 -20.21
C GLY A 137 20.06 -36.79 -19.70
N LYS A 138 19.43 -37.92 -20.03
CA LYS A 138 19.97 -39.26 -19.80
C LYS A 138 21.04 -39.54 -20.86
N LYS A 139 22.31 -39.43 -20.49
CA LYS A 139 23.43 -39.92 -21.31
C LYS A 139 23.65 -41.38 -20.93
N VAL A 140 23.25 -42.30 -21.82
CA VAL A 140 23.65 -43.70 -21.78
C VAL A 140 25.06 -43.76 -22.38
N ALA A 141 26.02 -44.26 -21.61
CA ALA A 141 27.34 -44.65 -22.08
C ALA A 141 27.44 -46.17 -21.94
N ALA A 142 27.89 -46.79 -23.03
CA ALA A 142 28.16 -48.21 -23.15
C ALA A 142 29.38 -48.62 -22.32
N SER A 143 29.39 -49.87 -21.88
CA SER A 143 30.60 -50.59 -21.46
C SER A 143 30.47 -52.01 -22.00
N GLU A 144 31.22 -52.29 -23.05
CA GLU A 144 31.83 -53.59 -23.29
C GLU A 144 33.14 -53.57 -22.48
N ASP A 145 33.39 -54.61 -21.69
CA ASP A 145 34.67 -55.33 -21.67
C ASP A 145 34.57 -56.51 -20.69
N GLU A 146 35.03 -57.64 -21.22
CA GLU A 146 35.23 -58.94 -20.60
C GLU A 146 36.37 -58.85 -19.57
N ASP A 147 36.28 -59.62 -18.48
CA ASP A 147 37.31 -60.60 -18.12
C ASP A 147 37.02 -61.27 -16.77
N GLU A 148 37.32 -62.56 -16.80
CA GLU A 148 37.28 -63.55 -15.74
C GLU A 148 38.22 -63.17 -14.58
N ASP A 149 37.85 -63.53 -13.35
CA ASP A 149 38.74 -64.29 -12.47
C ASP A 149 38.00 -64.77 -11.21
N GLU A 150 38.38 -65.98 -10.85
CA GLU A 150 37.94 -66.85 -9.76
C GLU A 150 38.25 -66.26 -8.38
N ASP A 151 37.49 -66.65 -7.35
CA ASP A 151 38.05 -67.09 -6.06
C ASP A 151 36.97 -67.55 -5.05
N GLU A 152 37.10 -68.84 -4.70
CA GLU A 152 36.86 -69.55 -3.43
C GLU A 152 35.53 -69.42 -2.65
N ASP A 153 34.76 -70.50 -2.76
CA ASP A 153 33.83 -71.04 -1.75
C ASP A 153 34.64 -71.58 -0.55
N GLY A 154 34.57 -70.87 0.57
CA GLY A 154 34.95 -71.38 1.89
C GLY A 154 33.74 -72.01 2.57
N SER A 155 33.56 -73.31 2.39
CA SER A 155 32.57 -74.13 3.09
C SER A 155 33.10 -74.60 4.45
N ASP A 156 32.28 -74.30 5.45
CA ASP A 156 32.22 -74.87 6.80
C ASP A 156 32.15 -76.41 6.78
N GLU A 157 32.92 -77.09 7.65
CA GLU A 157 32.51 -78.26 8.46
C GLU A 157 33.70 -78.90 9.20
N GLY A 158 33.56 -79.14 10.51
CA GLY A 158 34.22 -80.26 11.23
C GLY A 158 35.28 -79.93 12.27
#